data_AF-A0A351M0K0-F1
#
_entry.id   AF-A0A351M0K0-F1
#
_cell.length_a   1.000
_cell.length_b   1.000
_cell.length_c   1.000
_cell.angle_alpha   90.00
_cell.angle_beta   90.00
_cell.angle_gamma   90.00
#
_symmetry.space_group_name_H-M   'P 1'
#
loop_
_entity.id
_entity.type
_entity.pdbx_description
1 polymer ?
#
loop_
_entity_poly.entity_id
_entity_poly.type
_entity_poly.pdbx_seq_one_letter_code
_entity_poly.pdbx_strand_id
1 'polypeptide(L)'
;MAADVKSAGISDGFVAVVKADCPACQLVQPVLSDLATRLGLTVYTQDDPTFPEAADWVVDDRDLAVSWHLDVDAVPTLIRILDGVEVARTAGWDRERWEHLTELDGLGPDLPVFKPG
;
A
#
# COMPACT_ATOMS: atom_id res chain seq x y z
N MET A 1 -4.20 -19.38 3.95
CA MET A 1 -3.62 -19.81 2.66
C MET A 1 -3.07 -18.52 2.08
N ALA A 2 -1.76 -18.40 1.84
CA ALA A 2 -1.24 -17.18 1.21
C ALA A 2 -1.91 -17.06 -0.16
N ALA A 3 -2.50 -15.91 -0.46
CA ALA A 3 -3.12 -15.68 -1.76
C ALA A 3 -2.05 -15.94 -2.84
N ASP A 4 -2.39 -16.70 -3.88
CA ASP A 4 -1.52 -16.85 -5.06
C ASP A 4 -1.64 -15.55 -5.85
N VAL A 5 -0.83 -14.58 -5.46
CA VAL A 5 -0.93 -13.18 -5.89
C VAL A 5 -0.53 -13.03 -7.37
N LYS A 6 0.32 -13.94 -7.86
CA LYS A 6 0.69 -14.10 -9.27
C LYS A 6 -0.53 -14.29 -10.18
N SER A 7 -1.55 -15.01 -9.72
CA SER A 7 -2.76 -15.27 -10.51
C SER A 7 -3.59 -14.01 -10.73
N ALA A 8 -3.42 -12.98 -9.90
CA ALA A 8 -4.07 -11.68 -10.02
C ALA A 8 -3.27 -10.66 -10.87
N GLY A 9 -2.14 -11.06 -11.45
CA GLY A 9 -1.31 -10.18 -12.29
C GLY A 9 -0.53 -9.11 -11.52
N ILE A 10 -0.38 -9.30 -10.20
CA ILE A 10 0.33 -8.36 -9.34
C ILE A 10 1.83 -8.68 -9.38
N SER A 11 2.63 -7.65 -9.61
CA SER A 11 4.09 -7.76 -9.67
C SER A 11 4.71 -8.01 -8.30
N ASP A 12 5.88 -8.66 -8.30
CA ASP A 12 6.72 -8.75 -7.11
C ASP A 12 7.17 -7.35 -6.66
N GLY A 13 7.30 -7.16 -5.34
CA GLY A 13 7.67 -5.89 -4.73
C GLY A 13 6.71 -5.45 -3.63
N PHE A 14 6.63 -4.14 -3.41
CA PHE A 14 5.71 -3.56 -2.45
C PHE A 14 4.43 -3.10 -3.15
N VAL A 15 3.31 -3.41 -2.52
CA VAL A 15 1.97 -3.04 -2.98
C VAL A 15 1.25 -2.35 -1.84
N ALA A 16 0.67 -1.17 -2.08
CA ALA A 16 -0.26 -0.55 -1.14
C ALA A 16 -1.66 -0.48 -1.73
N VAL A 17 -2.67 -0.73 -0.89
CA VAL A 17 -4.08 -0.53 -1.23
C VAL A 17 -4.62 0.62 -0.39
N VAL A 18 -5.20 1.61 -1.05
CA VAL A 18 -5.60 2.89 -0.46
C VAL A 18 -6.91 3.40 -1.06
N LYS A 19 -7.50 4.41 -0.41
CA LYS A 19 -8.63 5.16 -0.94
C LYS A 19 -8.60 6.60 -0.45
N ALA A 20 -9.02 7.54 -1.29
CA ALA A 20 -9.04 8.96 -1.01
C ALA A 20 -10.00 9.31 0.14
N ASP A 21 -11.10 8.59 0.31
CA ASP A 21 -12.06 8.81 1.41
C ASP A 21 -11.51 8.45 2.81
N CYS A 22 -10.34 7.78 2.90
CA CYS A 22 -9.76 7.31 4.16
C CYS A 22 -8.82 8.36 4.77
N PRO A 23 -9.08 8.84 6.00
CA PRO A 23 -8.21 9.82 6.65
C PRO A 23 -6.78 9.33 6.90
N ALA A 24 -6.57 8.02 7.07
CA ALA A 24 -5.24 7.44 7.22
C ALA A 24 -4.51 7.38 5.88
N CYS A 25 -5.18 7.01 4.79
CA CYS A 25 -4.62 7.08 3.43
C CYS A 25 -4.16 8.51 3.10
N GLN A 26 -5.01 9.51 3.35
CA GLN A 26 -4.67 10.93 3.16
C GLN A 26 -3.42 11.35 3.95
N LEU A 27 -3.27 10.82 5.17
CA LEU A 27 -2.11 11.12 6.01
C LEU A 27 -0.82 10.52 5.44
N VAL A 28 -0.86 9.30 4.92
CA VAL A 28 0.33 8.56 4.45
C VAL A 28 0.69 8.84 3.01
N GLN A 29 -0.07 9.66 2.28
CA GLN A 29 0.24 10.11 0.92
C GLN A 29 1.73 10.46 0.70
N PRO A 30 2.39 11.32 1.51
CA PRO A 30 3.82 11.61 1.32
C PRO A 30 4.73 10.40 1.53
N VAL A 31 4.31 9.44 2.37
CA VAL A 31 5.05 8.18 2.58
C VAL A 31 4.92 7.27 1.36
N LEU A 32 3.75 7.21 0.73
CA LEU A 32 3.53 6.42 -0.50
C LEU A 32 4.45 6.91 -1.63
N SER A 33 4.54 8.23 -1.82
CA SER A 33 5.44 8.83 -2.81
C SER A 33 6.93 8.57 -2.50
N ASP A 34 7.34 8.61 -1.23
CA ASP A 34 8.70 8.27 -0.81
C ASP A 34 9.03 6.80 -1.10
N LEU A 35 8.12 5.89 -0.75
CA LEU A 35 8.26 4.45 -1.00
C LEU A 35 8.27 4.12 -2.49
N ALA A 36 7.44 4.78 -3.30
CA ALA A 36 7.46 4.66 -4.75
C ALA A 36 8.84 5.01 -5.33
N THR A 37 9.45 6.09 -4.81
CA THR A 37 10.78 6.55 -5.23
C THR A 37 11.90 5.63 -4.75
N ARG A 38 11.86 5.16 -3.50
CA ARG A 38 12.95 4.41 -2.86
C ARG A 38 12.92 2.92 -3.17
N LEU A 39 11.74 2.33 -3.32
CA LEU A 39 11.55 0.88 -3.41
C LEU A 39 10.74 0.42 -4.63
N GLY A 40 10.16 1.34 -5.41
CA GLY A 40 9.27 0.96 -6.52
C GLY A 40 7.92 0.40 -6.04
N LEU A 41 7.29 1.07 -5.06
CA LEU A 41 5.93 0.77 -4.60
C LEU A 41 4.92 0.88 -5.75
N THR A 42 3.99 -0.08 -5.86
CA THR A 42 2.75 0.04 -6.64
C THR A 42 1.59 0.36 -5.72
N VAL A 43 0.75 1.32 -6.08
CA VAL A 43 -0.41 1.73 -5.26
C VAL A 43 -1.70 1.50 -6.01
N TYR A 44 -2.60 0.71 -5.42
CA TYR A 44 -3.96 0.50 -5.90
C TYR A 44 -4.91 1.42 -5.15
N THR A 45 -5.65 2.25 -5.88
CA THR A 45 -6.62 3.20 -5.34
C THR A 45 -8.05 2.76 -5.64
N GLN A 46 -8.91 2.70 -4.62
CA GLN A 46 -10.25 2.10 -4.72
C GLN A 46 -11.37 3.08 -5.08
N ASP A 47 -11.13 4.40 -5.11
CA ASP A 47 -12.18 5.41 -5.30
C ASP A 47 -11.78 6.55 -6.25
N ASP A 48 -10.54 7.02 -6.17
CA ASP A 48 -10.01 8.12 -6.98
C ASP A 48 -8.72 7.69 -7.70
N PRO A 49 -8.72 7.57 -9.05
CA PRO A 49 -7.55 7.17 -9.82
C PRO A 49 -6.42 8.20 -9.81
N THR A 50 -6.65 9.40 -9.28
CA THR A 50 -5.63 10.45 -9.14
C THR A 50 -5.00 10.49 -7.74
N PHE A 51 -5.46 9.64 -6.83
CA PHE A 51 -4.92 9.49 -5.48
C PHE A 51 -3.86 8.37 -5.43
N PRO A 52 -2.76 8.53 -4.67
CA PRO A 52 -2.34 9.70 -3.89
C PRO A 52 -1.84 10.89 -4.74
N GLU A 53 -1.32 10.61 -5.93
CA GLU A 53 -0.98 11.60 -6.94
C GLU A 53 -1.05 10.95 -8.32
N ALA A 54 -1.16 11.74 -9.39
CA ALA A 54 -1.15 11.21 -10.74
C ALA A 54 0.27 10.74 -11.12
N ALA A 55 0.55 9.45 -10.94
CA ALA A 55 1.85 8.85 -11.23
C ALA A 55 1.71 7.44 -11.82
N ASP A 56 2.74 6.99 -12.55
CA ASP A 56 2.74 5.68 -13.26
C ASP A 56 2.66 4.47 -12.31
N TRP A 57 3.01 4.66 -11.03
CA TRP A 57 2.93 3.64 -10.00
C TRP A 57 1.55 3.56 -9.32
N VAL A 58 0.62 4.43 -9.71
CA VAL A 58 -0.78 4.41 -9.24
C VAL A 58 -1.65 3.65 -10.24
N VAL A 59 -2.39 2.68 -9.73
CA VAL A 59 -3.29 1.80 -10.48
C VAL A 59 -4.70 1.94 -9.94
N ASP A 60 -5.65 2.15 -10.84
CA ASP A 60 -7.07 2.22 -10.53
C ASP A 60 -7.62 0.82 -10.16
N ASP A 61 -8.15 0.67 -8.94
CA ASP A 61 -8.82 -0.53 -8.41
C ASP A 61 -10.26 -0.20 -7.96
N ARG A 62 -10.96 0.71 -8.67
CA ARG A 62 -12.36 1.05 -8.34
C ARG A 62 -13.34 -0.11 -8.53
N ASP A 63 -12.97 -1.13 -9.29
CA ASP A 63 -13.69 -2.39 -9.44
C ASP A 63 -13.43 -3.37 -8.29
N LEU A 64 -12.55 -3.01 -7.33
CA LEU A 64 -12.19 -3.77 -6.13
C LEU A 64 -11.66 -5.17 -6.45
N ALA A 65 -11.16 -5.37 -7.66
CA ALA A 65 -10.67 -6.66 -8.10
C ALA A 65 -9.41 -7.05 -7.32
N VAL A 66 -8.48 -6.12 -7.15
CA VAL A 66 -7.20 -6.36 -6.48
C VAL A 66 -7.39 -6.53 -4.99
N SER A 67 -8.16 -5.64 -4.35
CA SER A 67 -8.48 -5.75 -2.92
C SER A 67 -9.22 -7.04 -2.55
N TRP A 68 -10.09 -7.57 -3.43
CA TRP A 68 -10.71 -8.89 -3.24
C TRP A 68 -9.70 -10.03 -3.35
N HIS A 69 -8.81 -10.00 -4.35
CA HIS A 69 -7.76 -11.03 -4.51
C HIS A 69 -6.74 -11.01 -3.37
N LEU A 70 -6.44 -9.82 -2.84
CA LEU A 70 -5.52 -9.61 -1.74
C LEU A 70 -6.18 -9.75 -0.36
N ASP A 71 -7.49 -10.01 -0.27
CA ASP A 71 -8.20 -10.13 1.01
C ASP A 71 -7.93 -8.91 1.93
N VAL A 72 -8.11 -7.71 1.37
CA VAL A 72 -7.86 -6.44 2.08
C VAL A 72 -9.13 -5.94 2.77
N ASP A 73 -9.17 -6.06 4.09
CA ASP A 73 -10.31 -5.63 4.91
C ASP A 73 -10.25 -4.17 5.38
N ALA A 74 -9.05 -3.57 5.37
CA ALA A 74 -8.81 -2.21 5.88
C ALA A 74 -7.77 -1.49 5.03
N VAL A 75 -7.85 -0.15 5.00
CA VAL A 75 -6.95 0.71 4.21
C VAL A 75 -6.45 1.86 5.09
N PRO A 76 -5.19 2.32 4.95
CA PRO A 76 -4.19 1.83 4.02
C PRO A 76 -3.67 0.44 4.43
N THR A 77 -3.42 -0.43 3.45
CA THR A 77 -2.73 -1.70 3.68
C THR A 77 -1.50 -1.76 2.79
N LEU A 78 -0.33 -2.08 3.38
CA LEU A 78 0.93 -2.26 2.68
C LEU A 78 1.33 -3.75 2.73
N ILE A 79 1.68 -4.30 1.57
CA ILE A 79 1.93 -5.72 1.35
C ILE A 79 3.28 -5.87 0.66
N ARG A 80 4.07 -6.86 1.07
CA ARG A 80 5.30 -7.27 0.40
C ARG A 80 5.06 -8.60 -0.30
N ILE A 81 5.31 -8.62 -1.61
CA ILE A 81 5.17 -9.79 -2.47
C ILE A 81 6.57 -10.19 -2.93
N LEU A 82 6.92 -11.46 -2.71
CA LEU A 82 8.15 -12.07 -3.19
C LEU A 82 7.81 -13.37 -3.90
N ASP A 83 8.34 -13.55 -5.12
CA ASP A 83 8.08 -14.72 -5.96
C ASP A 83 6.58 -15.00 -6.16
N GLY A 84 5.76 -13.94 -6.23
CA GLY A 84 4.31 -14.00 -6.43
C GLY A 84 3.51 -14.40 -5.21
N VAL A 85 4.16 -14.49 -4.05
CA VAL A 85 3.55 -14.86 -2.79
C VAL A 85 3.65 -13.68 -1.85
N GLU A 86 2.54 -13.39 -1.18
CA GLU A 86 2.58 -12.46 -0.07
C GLU A 86 3.42 -13.04 1.07
N VAL A 87 4.45 -12.29 1.47
CA VAL A 87 5.32 -12.69 2.58
C VAL A 87 5.06 -11.89 3.86
N ALA A 88 4.50 -10.69 3.74
CA ALA A 88 4.16 -9.85 4.88
C ALA A 88 3.16 -8.75 4.49
N ARG A 89 2.34 -8.31 5.45
CA ARG A 89 1.45 -7.16 5.30
C ARG A 89 1.31 -6.37 6.61
N THR A 90 0.90 -5.11 6.49
CA THR A 90 0.47 -4.27 7.61
C THR A 90 -0.74 -3.43 7.19
N ALA A 91 -1.69 -3.22 8.10
CA ALA A 91 -2.90 -2.45 7.87
C ALA A 91 -2.95 -1.25 8.82
N GLY A 92 -3.53 -0.14 8.34
CA GLY A 92 -3.44 1.16 8.98
C GLY A 92 -2.04 1.76 8.86
N TRP A 93 -1.89 2.98 9.38
CA TRP A 93 -0.61 3.63 9.51
C TRP A 93 -0.01 3.32 10.88
N ASP A 94 1.15 2.68 10.89
CA ASP A 94 2.00 2.49 12.05
C ASP A 94 3.43 2.63 11.53
N ARG A 95 4.10 3.72 11.88
CA ARG A 95 5.43 4.04 11.36
C ARG A 95 6.39 2.88 11.60
N GLU A 96 6.43 2.35 12.82
CA GLU A 96 7.37 1.29 13.19
C GLU A 96 7.12 0.01 12.38
N ARG A 97 5.85 -0.36 12.19
CA ARG A 97 5.51 -1.54 11.37
C ARG A 97 5.84 -1.33 9.89
N TRP A 98 5.58 -0.14 9.36
CA TRP A 98 5.90 0.19 7.97
C TRP A 98 7.41 0.22 7.74
N GLU A 99 8.17 0.82 8.65
CA GLU A 99 9.64 0.85 8.63
C GLU A 99 10.21 -0.58 8.72
N HIS A 100 9.68 -1.41 9.63
CA HIS A 100 10.10 -2.80 9.75
C HIS A 100 9.78 -3.64 8.50
N LEU A 101 8.60 -3.47 7.90
CA LEU A 101 8.20 -4.17 6.68
C LEU A 101 9.04 -3.78 5.47
N THR A 102 9.35 -2.48 5.36
CA THR A 102 10.08 -1.90 4.23
C THR A 102 11.60 -1.95 4.39
N GLU A 103 12.08 -2.26 5.61
CA GLU A 103 13.49 -2.18 6.00
C GLU A 103 14.08 -0.77 5.79
N LEU A 104 13.23 0.25 5.92
CA LEU A 104 13.60 1.66 5.81
C LEU A 104 13.38 2.37 7.14
N ASP A 105 14.20 3.38 7.41
CA ASP A 105 14.00 4.31 8.51
C ASP A 105 13.52 5.68 8.01
N GLY A 106 12.89 6.43 8.91
CA GLY A 106 12.54 7.84 8.73
C GLY A 106 11.28 8.04 7.89
N LEU A 107 10.34 7.10 7.90
CA LEU A 107 9.11 7.21 7.11
C LEU A 107 8.16 8.26 7.72
N GLY A 108 7.89 9.30 6.93
CA GLY A 108 6.95 10.37 7.28
C GLY A 108 7.28 11.03 8.62
N PRO A 109 8.45 11.66 8.80
CA PRO A 109 8.94 12.16 10.09
C PRO A 109 7.98 13.15 10.77
N ASP A 110 7.22 13.91 9.98
CA ASP A 110 6.25 14.91 10.43
C ASP A 110 4.86 14.33 10.74
N LEU A 111 4.64 13.03 10.52
CA LEU A 111 3.37 12.36 10.77
C LEU A 111 3.25 11.89 12.24
N PRO A 112 2.03 11.63 12.75
CA PRO A 112 1.87 10.86 13.98
C PRO A 112 2.44 9.44 13.80
N VAL A 113 2.86 8.82 14.89
CA VAL A 113 3.46 7.47 14.85
C VAL A 113 2.43 6.39 14.44
N PHE A 114 1.15 6.62 14.74
CA PHE A 114 0.08 5.66 14.49
C PHE A 114 -1.22 6.36 14.08
N LYS A 115 -1.95 5.76 13.14
CA LYS A 115 -3.33 6.12 12.78
C LYS A 115 -4.07 4.88 12.25
N PRO A 116 -5.21 4.49 12.85
CA PRO A 116 -5.99 3.36 12.36
C PRO A 116 -6.57 3.65 10.97
N GLY A 117 -6.77 2.58 10.19
CA GLY A 117 -7.39 2.60 8.87
C GLY A 117 -8.89 2.85 8.89
#